data_AF-A0A974SMN6-F1
#
_entry.id   AF-A0A974SMN6-F1
#
_cell.length_a   1.000
_cell.length_b   1.000
_cell.length_c   1.000
_cell.angle_alpha   90.00
_cell.angle_beta   90.00
_cell.angle_gamma   90.00
#
_symmetry.space_group_name_H-M   'P 1'
#
loop_
_entity.id
_entity.type
_entity.pdbx_description
1 polymer ?
#
loop_
_entity_poly.entity_id
_entity_poly.type
_entity_poly.pdbx_seq_one_letter_code
_entity_poly.pdbx_strand_id
1 'polypeptide(L)'
;MTEYIATTPFGRRTMTLGQIASQVKARTAPKDAVVHKWQTFQHIREARDLVGATDRALAILSALLSFHQETALTGDSDIVVWPSNEQLMARANGMPPTSLRRHLAVLVECGLIIRRDSPNGKRYARKGRGGQIEQAFGFDLSPIVARAAEFKDLAEAVQAEKRAFRVAKERLTLLRRDIVKMIDTGIEESVPGNWGRVQQSYQAVMNRLPRSAPRQIVESVCEELEALWRDIRDVLESFADSQNMDANESHSGRHIQNSNPDSLSESENGFRDKKEADGNVEENDKLRSLPKRDLPLGIVLDACSNLRELAQGGQIRHWRDFLAAAELARPMLGISPSAWREAREVLGEQQAGITLAAMYQRADQINSAGGYLRSLTERARAGKFSTWPMVMALLRAKLDASKPPAARPETADEPSGPRQQGGTGGGLASPELRKLLEKRPKDPGRGWE
;
A
#
# COMPACT_ATOMS: atom_id res chain seq x y z
N MET A 1 21.87 -28.09 41.87
CA MET A 1 21.58 -29.42 41.29
C MET A 1 21.05 -29.20 39.89
N THR A 2 21.69 -29.77 38.87
CA THR A 2 21.21 -29.66 37.49
C THR A 2 20.02 -30.59 37.34
N GLU A 3 18.80 -30.05 37.35
CA GLU A 3 17.60 -30.86 37.16
C GLU A 3 17.60 -31.49 35.77
N TYR A 4 17.47 -32.81 35.73
CA TYR A 4 17.37 -33.55 34.48
C TYR A 4 16.00 -33.31 33.84
N ILE A 5 15.95 -32.52 32.77
CA ILE A 5 14.74 -32.29 31.97
C ILE A 5 14.77 -33.25 30.78
N ALA A 6 13.81 -34.18 30.73
CA ALA A 6 13.65 -35.09 29.61
C ALA A 6 13.21 -34.34 28.35
N THR A 7 14.10 -34.27 27.35
CA THR A 7 13.83 -33.67 26.04
C THR A 7 13.73 -34.71 24.92
N THR A 8 13.76 -35.98 25.28
CA THR A 8 13.53 -37.11 24.38
C THR A 8 12.03 -37.30 24.13
N PRO A 9 11.61 -37.64 22.90
CA PRO A 9 10.20 -37.87 22.60
C PRO A 9 9.59 -39.01 23.44
N PHE A 10 8.39 -38.82 23.97
CA PHE A 10 7.65 -39.87 24.67
C PHE A 10 7.07 -40.92 23.69
N GLY A 11 7.18 -42.20 24.06
CA GLY A 11 6.62 -43.33 23.31
C GLY A 11 7.47 -43.78 22.12
N ARG A 12 6.84 -44.24 21.03
CA ARG A 12 7.52 -44.84 19.86
C ARG A 12 8.13 -43.82 18.88
N ARG A 13 8.29 -42.56 19.28
CA ARG A 13 8.83 -41.51 18.39
C ARG A 13 10.35 -41.52 18.43
N THR A 14 10.98 -41.51 17.26
CA THR A 14 12.43 -41.42 17.14
C THR A 14 12.92 -39.99 17.35
N MET A 15 14.12 -39.86 17.90
CA MET A 15 14.82 -38.58 18.03
C MET A 15 15.74 -38.39 16.82
N THR A 16 15.80 -37.18 16.27
CA THR A 16 16.69 -36.86 15.14
C THR A 16 17.85 -35.97 15.56
N LEU A 17 18.97 -36.01 14.83
CA LEU A 17 20.11 -35.13 15.08
C LEU A 17 19.74 -33.64 14.95
N GLY A 18 18.82 -33.30 14.04
CA GLY A 18 18.30 -31.93 13.91
C GLY A 18 17.56 -31.45 15.16
N GLN A 19 16.84 -32.34 15.86
CA GLN A 19 16.21 -32.01 17.14
C GLN A 19 17.24 -31.76 18.24
N ILE A 20 18.31 -32.57 18.29
CA ILE A 20 19.41 -32.35 19.24
C ILE A 20 20.09 -31.01 18.96
N ALA A 21 20.40 -30.71 17.69
CA ALA A 21 21.01 -29.43 17.31
C ALA A 21 20.14 -28.23 17.70
N SER A 22 18.81 -28.33 17.53
CA SER A 22 17.86 -27.30 17.98
C SER A 22 17.89 -27.12 19.51
N GLN A 23 17.95 -28.22 20.27
CA GLN A 23 18.07 -28.19 21.73
C GLN A 23 19.38 -27.56 22.19
N VAL A 24 20.50 -27.89 21.54
CA VAL A 24 21.81 -27.29 21.83
C VAL A 24 21.77 -25.79 21.56
N LYS A 25 21.31 -25.37 20.38
CA LYS A 25 21.17 -23.94 20.03
C LYS A 25 20.31 -23.18 21.04
N ALA A 26 19.19 -23.77 21.47
CA ALA A 26 18.32 -23.16 22.48
C ALA A 26 19.00 -23.00 23.84
N ARG A 27 19.86 -23.95 24.25
CA ARG A 27 20.61 -23.89 25.51
C ARG A 27 21.80 -22.95 25.47
N THR A 28 22.44 -22.81 24.32
CA THR A 28 23.63 -21.94 24.14
C THR A 28 23.27 -20.49 23.82
N ALA A 29 21.99 -20.18 23.66
CA ALA A 29 21.54 -18.82 23.39
C ALA A 29 21.93 -17.87 24.53
N PRO A 30 22.27 -16.60 24.23
CA PRO A 30 22.55 -15.61 25.26
C PRO A 30 21.33 -15.46 26.17
N LYS A 31 21.55 -15.57 27.48
CA LYS A 31 20.49 -15.51 28.50
C LYS A 31 19.83 -14.13 28.55
N ASP A 32 20.60 -13.11 28.25
CA ASP A 32 20.21 -11.71 28.11
C ASP A 32 19.53 -11.38 26.77
N ALA A 33 19.44 -12.33 25.84
CA ALA A 33 18.75 -12.08 24.57
C ALA A 33 17.25 -11.85 24.81
N VAL A 34 16.77 -10.67 24.40
CA VAL A 34 15.36 -10.30 24.46
C VAL A 34 14.85 -10.05 23.04
N VAL A 35 13.78 -10.72 22.65
CA VAL A 35 13.19 -10.58 21.32
C VAL A 35 11.69 -10.31 21.39
N HIS A 36 11.19 -9.52 20.44
CA HIS A 36 9.77 -9.23 20.35
C HIS A 36 9.03 -10.38 19.66
N LYS A 37 8.22 -11.11 20.43
CA LYS A 37 7.47 -12.32 20.03
C LYS A 37 6.82 -12.24 18.66
N TRP A 38 6.02 -11.19 18.44
CA TRP A 38 5.26 -11.04 17.20
C TRP A 38 6.12 -10.58 16.03
N GLN A 39 7.24 -9.91 16.29
CA GLN A 39 8.16 -9.47 15.24
C GLN A 39 8.95 -10.67 14.72
N THR A 40 9.51 -11.49 15.63
CA THR A 40 10.17 -12.74 15.26
C THR A 40 9.20 -13.69 14.55
N PHE A 41 7.94 -13.76 14.99
CA PHE A 41 6.91 -14.53 14.27
C PHE A 41 6.68 -14.02 12.85
N GLN A 42 6.65 -12.71 12.60
CA GLN A 42 6.55 -12.19 11.22
C GLN A 42 7.78 -12.57 10.39
N HIS A 43 8.99 -12.48 10.95
CA HIS A 43 10.20 -12.93 10.24
C HIS A 43 10.12 -14.41 9.85
N ILE A 44 9.72 -15.28 10.78
CA ILE A 44 9.50 -16.71 10.50
C ILE A 44 8.44 -16.90 9.42
N ARG A 45 7.34 -16.12 9.46
CA ARG A 45 6.26 -16.20 8.48
C ARG A 45 6.70 -15.76 7.08
N GLU A 46 7.51 -14.72 7.00
CA GLU A 46 8.06 -14.22 5.73
C GLU A 46 9.05 -15.21 5.11
N ALA A 47 9.86 -15.85 5.95
CA ALA A 47 10.86 -16.85 5.57
C ALA A 47 10.35 -18.30 5.60
N ARG A 48 9.02 -18.53 5.65
CA ARG A 48 8.44 -19.87 5.93
C ARG A 48 8.96 -20.97 5.00
N ASP A 49 9.14 -20.66 3.72
CA ASP A 49 9.53 -21.63 2.70
C ASP A 49 10.99 -22.05 2.90
N LEU A 50 11.87 -21.11 3.29
CA LEU A 50 13.27 -21.37 3.63
C LEU A 50 13.43 -22.13 4.96
N VAL A 51 12.53 -21.88 5.91
CA VAL A 51 12.48 -22.58 7.21
C VAL A 51 11.84 -23.98 7.08
N GLY A 52 11.16 -24.28 5.97
CA GLY A 52 10.40 -25.50 5.76
C GLY A 52 9.06 -25.55 6.52
N ALA A 53 8.61 -24.42 7.05
CA ALA A 53 7.38 -24.34 7.83
C ALA A 53 6.15 -24.18 6.91
N THR A 54 5.09 -24.92 7.23
CA THR A 54 3.80 -24.84 6.52
C THR A 54 2.90 -23.78 7.13
N ASP A 55 1.97 -23.22 6.36
CA ASP A 55 1.00 -22.22 6.86
C ASP A 55 0.20 -22.70 8.07
N ARG A 56 -0.21 -23.97 8.04
CA ARG A 56 -0.93 -24.59 9.15
C ARG A 56 -0.04 -24.78 10.39
N ALA A 57 1.26 -25.05 10.20
CA ALA A 57 2.21 -25.07 11.31
C ALA A 57 2.40 -23.68 11.91
N LEU A 58 2.51 -22.63 11.10
CA LEU A 58 2.61 -21.25 11.58
C LEU A 58 1.35 -20.77 12.30
N ALA A 59 0.17 -21.23 11.91
CA ALA A 59 -1.06 -20.97 12.67
C ALA A 59 -0.99 -21.55 14.09
N ILE A 60 -0.43 -22.75 14.25
CA ILE A 60 -0.20 -23.35 15.57
C ILE A 60 0.89 -22.60 16.33
N LEU A 61 1.97 -22.19 15.67
CA LEU A 61 3.04 -21.40 16.31
C LEU A 61 2.48 -20.08 16.86
N SER A 62 1.68 -19.36 16.08
CA SER A 62 0.97 -18.16 16.52
C SER A 62 0.09 -18.44 17.74
N ALA A 63 -0.66 -19.54 17.72
CA ALA A 63 -1.48 -19.96 18.84
C ALA A 63 -0.62 -20.27 20.09
N LEU A 64 0.52 -20.96 19.96
CA LEU A 64 1.45 -21.23 21.06
C LEU A 64 2.01 -19.93 21.66
N LEU A 65 2.44 -18.99 20.82
CA LEU A 65 2.94 -17.68 21.24
C LEU A 65 1.89 -16.86 22.00
N SER A 66 0.60 -17.05 21.68
CA SER A 66 -0.49 -16.37 22.39
C SER A 66 -0.73 -16.87 23.82
N PHE A 67 -0.19 -18.03 24.20
CA PHE A 67 -0.26 -18.54 25.58
C PHE A 67 0.85 -17.96 26.47
N HIS A 68 1.89 -17.36 25.88
CA HIS A 68 2.87 -16.57 26.61
C HIS A 68 2.33 -15.14 26.79
N GLN A 69 2.18 -14.69 28.02
CA GLN A 69 1.54 -13.40 28.33
C GLN A 69 2.40 -12.23 27.85
N GLU A 70 3.69 -12.27 28.13
CA GLU A 70 4.60 -11.20 27.76
C GLU A 70 4.86 -11.20 26.24
N THR A 71 5.13 -9.99 25.74
CA THR A 71 5.46 -9.76 24.33
C THR A 71 6.97 -9.87 24.09
N ALA A 72 7.77 -9.63 25.13
CA ALA A 72 9.19 -9.95 25.14
C ALA A 72 9.38 -11.44 25.46
N LEU A 73 10.26 -12.10 24.70
CA LEU A 73 10.76 -13.44 25.00
C LEU A 73 12.22 -13.29 25.44
N THR A 74 12.54 -13.73 26.64
CA THR A 74 13.88 -13.62 27.24
C THR A 74 14.57 -14.97 27.28
N GLY A 75 15.83 -15.03 26.87
CA GLY A 75 16.60 -16.28 26.76
C GLY A 75 16.86 -17.01 28.09
N ASP A 76 16.88 -16.29 29.21
CA ASP A 76 17.07 -16.87 30.55
C ASP A 76 15.78 -17.47 31.13
N SER A 77 14.62 -17.12 30.58
CA SER A 77 13.34 -17.63 31.07
C SER A 77 13.02 -18.99 30.47
N ASP A 78 12.39 -19.86 31.27
CA ASP A 78 11.89 -21.12 30.77
C ASP A 78 10.59 -20.89 29.99
N ILE A 79 10.71 -20.56 28.69
CA ILE A 79 9.58 -20.17 27.81
C ILE A 79 8.78 -21.41 27.40
N VAL A 80 8.21 -22.11 28.38
CA VAL A 80 7.41 -23.31 28.18
C VAL A 80 5.93 -22.96 28.27
N VAL A 81 5.15 -23.38 27.27
CA VAL A 81 3.69 -23.26 27.27
C VAL A 81 3.05 -24.66 27.25
N TRP A 82 1.99 -24.86 28.04
CA TRP A 82 1.31 -26.16 28.18
C TRP A 82 -0.21 -26.08 27.89
N PRO A 83 -0.64 -25.54 26.74
CA PRO A 83 -2.07 -25.46 26.43
C PRO A 83 -2.69 -26.84 26.22
N SER A 84 -3.96 -26.96 26.62
CA SER A 84 -4.77 -28.13 26.25
C SER A 84 -4.94 -28.20 24.73
N ASN A 85 -5.12 -29.40 24.18
CA ASN A 85 -5.35 -29.53 22.73
C ASN A 85 -6.60 -28.76 22.30
N GLU A 86 -7.66 -28.75 23.11
CA GLU A 86 -8.88 -28.01 22.85
C GLU A 86 -8.63 -26.50 22.73
N GLN A 87 -7.92 -25.90 23.69
CA GLN A 87 -7.57 -24.47 23.65
C GLN A 87 -6.64 -24.14 22.47
N LEU A 88 -5.69 -25.03 22.18
CA LEU A 88 -4.76 -24.87 21.07
C LEU A 88 -5.49 -24.94 19.72
N MET A 89 -6.45 -25.86 19.57
CA MET A 89 -7.31 -25.97 18.38
C MET A 89 -8.18 -24.73 18.21
N ALA A 90 -8.78 -24.24 19.29
CA ALA A 90 -9.61 -23.04 19.27
C ALA A 90 -8.84 -21.81 18.74
N ARG A 91 -7.60 -21.61 19.21
CA ARG A 91 -6.74 -20.49 18.75
C ARG A 91 -6.06 -20.73 17.41
N ALA A 92 -5.92 -21.98 16.97
CA ALA A 92 -5.37 -22.36 15.67
C ALA A 92 -6.45 -22.51 14.59
N ASN A 93 -7.44 -21.61 14.57
CA ASN A 93 -8.53 -21.56 13.60
C ASN A 93 -9.37 -22.86 13.51
N GLY A 94 -9.66 -23.50 14.65
CA GLY A 94 -10.52 -24.69 14.70
C GLY A 94 -9.91 -25.94 14.08
N MET A 95 -8.58 -26.05 14.04
CA MET A 95 -7.88 -27.16 13.39
C MET A 95 -8.26 -28.52 14.00
N PRO A 96 -8.52 -29.58 13.21
CA PRO A 96 -8.79 -30.90 13.73
C PRO A 96 -7.61 -31.52 14.51
N PRO A 97 -7.85 -32.42 15.49
CA PRO A 97 -6.80 -32.99 16.34
C PRO A 97 -5.71 -33.76 15.59
N THR A 98 -6.06 -34.43 14.49
CA THR A 98 -5.11 -35.16 13.62
C THR A 98 -4.15 -34.20 12.93
N SER A 99 -4.71 -33.12 12.36
CA SER A 99 -3.95 -32.06 11.70
C SER A 99 -3.06 -31.31 12.70
N LEU A 100 -3.57 -31.04 13.90
CA LEU A 100 -2.78 -30.43 14.98
C LEU A 100 -1.54 -31.25 15.29
N ARG A 101 -1.69 -32.57 15.48
CA ARG A 101 -0.56 -33.46 15.77
C ARG A 101 0.48 -33.50 14.64
N ARG A 102 0.02 -33.52 13.39
CA ARG A 102 0.89 -33.49 12.20
C ARG A 102 1.70 -32.19 12.14
N HIS A 103 1.05 -31.04 12.24
CA HIS A 103 1.74 -29.76 12.10
C HIS A 103 2.57 -29.38 13.34
N LEU A 104 2.24 -29.89 14.53
CA LEU A 104 3.14 -29.84 15.68
C LEU A 104 4.40 -30.72 15.49
N ALA A 105 4.37 -31.74 14.64
CA ALA A 105 5.59 -32.48 14.29
C ALA A 105 6.45 -31.64 13.33
N VAL A 106 5.83 -31.00 12.34
CA VAL A 106 6.50 -30.04 11.43
C VAL A 106 7.20 -28.92 12.21
N LEU A 107 6.56 -28.32 13.21
CA LEU A 107 7.22 -27.28 14.02
C LEU A 107 8.46 -27.80 14.79
N VAL A 108 8.45 -29.06 15.23
CA VAL A 108 9.60 -29.69 15.89
C VAL A 108 10.69 -30.01 14.87
N GLU A 109 10.32 -30.51 13.69
CA GLU A 109 11.24 -30.81 12.59
C GLU A 109 11.93 -29.55 12.06
N CYS A 110 11.21 -28.43 11.92
CA CYS A 110 11.77 -27.12 11.59
C CYS A 110 12.63 -26.52 12.71
N GLY A 111 12.66 -27.14 13.89
CA GLY A 111 13.37 -26.63 15.07
C GLY A 111 12.81 -25.31 15.59
N LEU A 112 11.51 -25.05 15.40
CA LEU A 112 10.82 -23.86 15.89
C LEU A 112 10.31 -24.02 17.31
N ILE A 113 10.04 -25.27 17.73
CA ILE A 113 9.64 -25.61 19.10
C ILE A 113 10.36 -26.88 19.56
N ILE A 114 10.58 -27.00 20.87
CA ILE A 114 11.03 -28.23 21.51
C ILE A 114 9.86 -28.82 22.31
N ARG A 115 9.71 -30.15 22.30
CA ARG A 115 8.73 -30.83 23.16
C ARG A 115 9.40 -31.28 24.44
N ARG A 116 8.80 -30.90 25.56
CA ARG A 116 9.12 -31.38 26.91
C ARG A 116 8.00 -32.30 27.36
N ASP A 117 8.11 -33.57 26.98
CA ASP A 117 7.08 -34.56 27.28
C ASP A 117 7.16 -34.97 28.77
N SER A 118 6.01 -35.12 29.43
CA SER A 118 5.95 -35.65 30.80
C SER A 118 6.06 -37.18 30.81
N PRO A 119 6.37 -37.80 31.97
CA PRO A 119 6.39 -39.26 32.12
C PRO A 119 5.07 -39.96 31.71
N ASN A 120 3.94 -39.22 31.74
CA ASN A 120 2.62 -39.75 31.38
C ASN A 120 2.13 -39.25 30.01
N GLY A 121 2.97 -38.53 29.25
CA GLY A 121 2.61 -37.93 27.96
C GLY A 121 1.58 -36.78 28.02
N LYS A 122 1.18 -36.35 29.23
CA LYS A 122 0.30 -35.18 29.46
C LYS A 122 1.11 -33.89 29.53
N ARG A 123 0.47 -32.73 29.29
CA ARG A 123 1.10 -31.40 29.44
C ARG A 123 0.62 -30.75 30.72
N TYR A 124 1.52 -30.40 31.62
CA TYR A 124 1.21 -29.76 32.90
C TYR A 124 2.47 -29.12 33.51
N ALA A 125 2.27 -28.15 34.40
CA ALA A 125 3.32 -27.60 35.24
C ALA A 125 3.19 -28.17 36.66
N ARG A 126 4.30 -28.63 37.24
CA ARG A 126 4.40 -28.98 38.66
C ARG A 126 4.83 -27.73 39.43
N LYS A 127 4.04 -27.35 40.43
CA LYS A 127 4.37 -26.26 41.35
C LYS A 127 5.07 -26.85 42.57
N GLY A 128 6.15 -26.21 42.99
CA GLY A 128 6.83 -26.54 44.24
C GLY A 128 6.04 -26.08 45.47
N ARG A 129 6.55 -26.36 46.67
CA ARG A 129 5.88 -26.03 47.94
C ARG A 129 5.58 -24.54 48.13
N GLY A 130 6.28 -23.65 47.41
CA GLY A 130 6.07 -22.20 47.42
C GLY A 130 5.21 -21.64 46.29
N GLY A 131 4.52 -22.47 45.50
CA GLY A 131 3.65 -22.03 44.40
C GLY A 131 4.38 -21.60 43.11
N GLN A 132 5.72 -21.48 43.16
CA GLN A 132 6.58 -21.31 41.99
C GLN A 132 6.56 -22.58 41.12
N ILE A 133 6.64 -22.40 39.81
CA ILE A 133 6.72 -23.51 38.86
C ILE A 133 8.11 -24.14 38.99
N GLU A 134 8.15 -25.38 39.46
CA GLU A 134 9.37 -26.15 39.66
C GLU A 134 9.72 -26.92 38.37
N GLN A 135 8.71 -27.44 37.66
CA GLN A 135 8.93 -28.15 36.41
C GLN A 135 7.76 -27.98 35.43
N ALA A 136 8.04 -27.61 34.18
CA ALA A 136 7.03 -27.44 33.14
C ALA A 136 7.16 -28.48 32.01
N PHE A 137 6.08 -29.23 31.76
CA PHE A 137 5.97 -30.18 30.65
C PHE A 137 5.01 -29.65 29.58
N GLY A 138 5.54 -29.32 28.41
CA GLY A 138 4.82 -28.62 27.34
C GLY A 138 5.67 -28.38 26.10
N PHE A 139 5.46 -27.23 25.46
CA PHE A 139 6.25 -26.77 24.33
C PHE A 139 7.18 -25.66 24.75
N ASP A 140 8.46 -25.87 24.54
CA ASP A 140 9.52 -24.92 24.78
C ASP A 140 9.75 -24.08 23.52
N LEU A 141 9.63 -22.77 23.68
CA LEU A 141 9.72 -21.75 22.64
C LEU A 141 11.10 -21.06 22.61
N SER A 142 12.06 -21.46 23.45
CA SER A 142 13.42 -20.92 23.46
C SER A 142 14.15 -20.98 22.11
N PRO A 143 13.90 -21.95 21.20
CA PRO A 143 14.47 -21.90 19.84
C PRO A 143 14.13 -20.63 19.05
N ILE A 144 12.98 -20.00 19.33
CA ILE A 144 12.56 -18.75 18.67
C ILE A 144 13.49 -17.60 19.03
N VAL A 145 13.92 -17.54 20.30
CA VAL A 145 14.87 -16.53 20.79
C VAL A 145 16.27 -16.82 20.26
N ALA A 146 16.70 -18.08 20.39
CA ALA A 146 18.03 -18.52 19.97
C ALA A 146 18.33 -18.27 18.49
N ARG A 147 17.30 -18.37 17.63
CA ARG A 147 17.41 -18.24 16.17
C ARG A 147 16.80 -16.95 15.64
N ALA A 148 16.49 -15.98 16.51
CA ALA A 148 15.81 -14.76 16.09
C ALA A 148 16.58 -13.97 15.02
N ALA A 149 17.92 -13.87 15.16
CA ALA A 149 18.78 -13.23 14.17
C ALA A 149 18.75 -13.99 12.83
N GLU A 150 18.88 -15.32 12.87
CA GLU A 150 18.77 -16.19 11.68
C GLU A 150 17.44 -15.96 10.93
N PHE A 151 16.32 -15.90 11.65
CA PHE A 151 15.02 -15.64 11.01
C PHE A 151 14.89 -14.24 10.42
N LYS A 152 15.46 -13.24 11.10
CA LYS A 152 15.50 -11.86 10.59
C LYS A 152 16.27 -11.79 9.27
N ASP A 153 17.47 -12.38 9.22
CA ASP A 153 18.31 -12.38 8.03
C ASP A 153 17.63 -13.09 6.85
N LEU A 154 17.00 -14.24 7.11
CA LEU A 154 16.22 -14.95 6.10
C LEU A 154 15.02 -14.13 5.59
N ALA A 155 14.32 -13.44 6.49
CA ALA A 155 13.19 -12.59 6.12
C ALA A 155 13.66 -11.40 5.26
N GLU A 156 14.75 -10.74 5.65
CA GLU A 156 15.35 -9.64 4.90
C GLU A 156 15.78 -10.08 3.50
N ALA A 157 16.39 -11.26 3.36
CA ALA A 157 16.75 -11.84 2.07
C ALA A 157 15.51 -12.08 1.18
N VAL A 158 14.44 -12.66 1.73
CA VAL A 158 13.18 -12.87 0.99
C VAL A 158 12.55 -11.55 0.56
N GLN A 159 12.55 -10.53 1.42
CA GLN A 159 12.02 -9.21 1.08
C GLN A 159 12.89 -8.48 0.06
N ALA A 160 14.21 -8.61 0.14
CA ALA A 160 15.13 -8.06 -0.86
C ALA A 160 14.87 -8.68 -2.24
N GLU A 161 14.75 -10.01 -2.33
CA GLU A 161 14.46 -10.70 -3.59
C GLU A 161 13.09 -10.30 -4.17
N LYS A 162 12.04 -10.21 -3.34
CA LYS A 162 10.71 -9.73 -3.77
C LYS A 162 10.74 -8.29 -4.28
N ARG A 163 11.50 -7.41 -3.62
CA ARG A 163 11.67 -6.01 -4.05
C ARG A 163 12.43 -5.94 -5.37
N ALA A 164 13.55 -6.66 -5.50
CA ALA A 164 14.33 -6.73 -6.74
C ALA A 164 13.48 -7.23 -7.91
N PHE A 165 12.71 -8.31 -7.70
CA PHE A 165 11.80 -8.82 -8.71
C PHE A 165 10.72 -7.81 -9.12
N ARG A 166 10.18 -7.04 -8.17
CA ARG A 166 9.20 -5.99 -8.48
C ARG A 166 9.82 -4.88 -9.32
N VAL A 167 11.00 -4.39 -8.95
CA VAL A 167 11.73 -3.36 -9.70
C VAL A 167 12.04 -3.84 -11.11
N ALA A 168 12.52 -5.08 -11.28
CA ALA A 168 12.77 -5.67 -12.59
C ALA A 168 11.50 -5.74 -13.46
N LYS A 169 10.34 -6.11 -12.88
CA LYS A 169 9.06 -6.11 -13.59
C LYS A 169 8.56 -4.72 -13.96
N GLU A 170 8.74 -3.74 -13.09
CA GLU A 170 8.38 -2.34 -13.38
C GLU A 170 9.23 -1.82 -14.54
N ARG A 171 10.55 -2.06 -14.51
CA ARG A 171 11.48 -1.74 -15.59
C ARG A 171 11.07 -2.39 -16.91
N LEU A 172 10.79 -3.69 -16.90
CA LEU A 172 10.30 -4.43 -18.08
C LEU A 172 9.05 -3.77 -18.67
N THR A 173 8.10 -3.37 -17.82
CA THR A 173 6.85 -2.76 -18.25
C THR A 173 7.08 -1.40 -18.90
N LEU A 174 7.98 -0.58 -18.34
CA LEU A 174 8.35 0.72 -18.89
C LEU A 174 9.07 0.60 -20.23
N LEU A 175 10.12 -0.21 -20.30
CA LEU A 175 10.87 -0.47 -21.54
C LEU A 175 9.95 -0.95 -22.65
N ARG A 176 9.06 -1.91 -22.33
CA ARG A 176 8.09 -2.43 -23.28
C ARG A 176 7.19 -1.33 -23.85
N ARG A 177 6.66 -0.47 -22.99
CA ARG A 177 5.79 0.64 -23.39
C ARG A 177 6.56 1.64 -24.26
N ASP A 178 7.76 2.01 -23.84
CA ASP A 178 8.53 3.08 -24.47
C ASP A 178 9.06 2.63 -25.83
N ILE A 179 9.56 1.39 -25.95
CA ILE A 179 10.00 0.81 -27.24
C ILE A 179 8.85 0.79 -28.25
N VAL A 180 7.66 0.31 -27.86
CA VAL A 180 6.50 0.27 -28.77
C VAL A 180 6.15 1.67 -29.24
N LYS A 181 6.05 2.64 -28.32
CA LYS A 181 5.75 4.03 -28.68
C LYS A 181 6.79 4.66 -29.59
N MET A 182 8.08 4.42 -29.34
CA MET A 182 9.15 4.97 -30.17
C MET A 182 9.19 4.34 -31.56
N ILE A 183 8.89 3.05 -31.69
CA ILE A 183 8.70 2.40 -32.99
C ILE A 183 7.52 3.04 -33.73
N ASP A 184 6.38 3.22 -33.06
CA ASP A 184 5.19 3.85 -33.64
C ASP A 184 5.53 5.28 -34.11
N THR A 185 6.20 6.09 -33.28
CA THR A 185 6.63 7.44 -33.65
C THR A 185 7.61 7.44 -34.82
N GLY A 186 8.58 6.52 -34.85
CA GLY A 186 9.53 6.41 -35.96
C GLY A 186 8.85 6.10 -37.30
N ILE A 187 7.78 5.31 -37.27
CA ILE A 187 6.95 4.99 -38.44
C ILE A 187 6.08 6.19 -38.83
N GLU A 188 5.38 6.81 -37.88
CA GLU A 188 4.46 7.94 -38.10
C GLU A 188 5.19 9.17 -38.67
N GLU A 189 6.34 9.52 -38.09
CA GLU A 189 7.17 10.66 -38.52
C GLU A 189 8.08 10.32 -39.72
N SER A 190 7.94 9.12 -40.30
CA SER A 190 8.71 8.65 -41.47
C SER A 190 10.23 8.77 -41.29
N VAL A 191 10.72 8.53 -40.06
CA VAL A 191 12.15 8.59 -39.74
C VAL A 191 12.90 7.52 -40.53
N PRO A 192 14.03 7.83 -41.19
CA PRO A 192 14.83 6.85 -41.92
C PRO A 192 15.34 5.74 -41.00
N GLY A 193 14.77 4.54 -41.13
CA GLY A 193 15.15 3.39 -40.30
C GLY A 193 14.41 2.12 -40.69
N ASN A 194 15.01 0.96 -40.41
CA ASN A 194 14.34 -0.33 -40.61
C ASN A 194 13.47 -0.68 -39.39
N TRP A 195 12.39 0.07 -39.21
CA TRP A 195 11.44 -0.10 -38.09
C TRP A 195 10.84 -1.50 -38.03
N GLY A 196 10.65 -2.15 -39.19
CA GLY A 196 10.20 -3.55 -39.26
C GLY A 196 11.19 -4.53 -38.60
N ARG A 197 12.49 -4.36 -38.82
CA ARG A 197 13.54 -5.17 -38.18
C ARG A 197 13.62 -4.91 -36.67
N VAL A 198 13.45 -3.65 -36.25
CA VAL A 198 13.40 -3.26 -34.84
C VAL A 198 12.20 -3.93 -34.15
N GLN A 199 11.02 -3.88 -34.76
CA GLN A 199 9.81 -4.52 -34.25
C GLN A 199 9.95 -6.05 -34.14
N GLN A 200 10.55 -6.69 -35.15
CA GLN A 200 10.86 -8.14 -35.10
C GLN A 200 11.82 -8.48 -33.96
N SER A 201 12.85 -7.66 -33.75
CA SER A 201 13.83 -7.85 -32.67
C SER A 201 13.16 -7.74 -31.30
N TYR A 202 12.32 -6.73 -31.10
CA TYR A 202 11.50 -6.58 -29.89
C TYR A 202 10.60 -7.80 -29.65
N GLN A 203 9.88 -8.27 -30.68
CA GLN A 203 9.02 -9.46 -30.57
C GLN A 203 9.83 -10.72 -30.23
N ALA A 204 11.00 -10.91 -30.84
CA ALA A 204 11.87 -12.03 -30.56
C ALA A 204 12.33 -12.07 -29.09
N VAL A 205 12.67 -10.91 -28.52
CA VAL A 205 13.03 -10.78 -27.09
C VAL A 205 11.83 -11.10 -26.21
N MET A 206 10.66 -10.52 -26.50
CA MET A 206 9.44 -10.75 -25.72
C MET A 206 8.94 -12.20 -25.75
N ASN A 207 9.12 -12.91 -26.87
CA ASN A 207 8.71 -14.31 -27.02
C ASN A 207 9.50 -15.29 -26.15
N ARG A 208 10.67 -14.88 -25.61
CA ARG A 208 11.47 -15.70 -24.70
C ARG A 208 10.95 -15.67 -23.25
N LEU A 209 10.09 -14.72 -22.89
CA LEU A 209 9.55 -14.61 -21.53
C LEU A 209 8.52 -15.71 -21.26
N PRO A 210 8.77 -16.62 -20.31
CA PRO A 210 7.77 -17.60 -19.91
C PRO A 210 6.64 -16.94 -19.10
N ARG A 211 5.49 -17.61 -19.00
CA ARG A 211 4.34 -17.14 -18.20
C ARG A 211 4.69 -16.85 -16.73
N SER A 212 5.62 -17.61 -16.17
CA SER A 212 6.17 -17.40 -14.82
C SER A 212 7.69 -17.36 -14.90
N ALA A 213 8.24 -16.16 -15.08
CA ALA A 213 9.68 -15.95 -15.17
C ALA A 213 10.30 -15.71 -13.78
N PRO A 214 11.42 -16.39 -13.44
CA PRO A 214 12.25 -16.02 -12.29
C PRO A 214 12.93 -14.67 -12.54
N ARG A 215 13.41 -14.03 -11.47
CA ARG A 215 14.00 -12.69 -11.53
C ARG A 215 15.12 -12.57 -12.55
N GLN A 216 16.01 -13.56 -12.59
CA GLN A 216 17.19 -13.58 -13.46
C GLN A 216 16.81 -13.49 -14.94
N ILE A 217 15.74 -14.16 -15.35
CA ILE A 217 15.24 -14.11 -16.74
C ILE A 217 14.57 -12.77 -17.03
N VAL A 218 13.86 -12.19 -16.05
CA VAL A 218 13.27 -10.85 -16.21
C VAL A 218 14.36 -9.79 -16.35
N GLU A 219 15.43 -9.89 -15.57
CA GLU A 219 16.57 -8.97 -15.62
C GLU A 219 17.34 -9.09 -16.93
N SER A 220 17.66 -10.30 -17.39
CA SER A 220 18.34 -10.49 -18.68
C SER A 220 17.53 -9.93 -19.85
N VAL A 221 16.20 -10.14 -19.83
CA VAL A 221 15.31 -9.58 -20.86
C VAL A 221 15.24 -8.05 -20.76
N CYS A 222 15.25 -7.48 -19.55
CA CYS A 222 15.34 -6.03 -19.38
C CYS A 222 16.63 -5.45 -19.98
N GLU A 223 17.76 -6.12 -19.83
CA GLU A 223 19.04 -5.69 -20.41
C GLU A 223 19.01 -5.68 -21.93
N GLU A 224 18.47 -6.75 -22.55
CA GLU A 224 18.29 -6.81 -24.00
C GLU A 224 17.33 -5.73 -24.52
N LEU A 225 16.21 -5.50 -23.82
CA LEU A 225 15.27 -4.45 -24.18
C LEU A 225 15.84 -3.06 -23.97
N GLU A 226 16.67 -2.85 -22.95
CA GLU A 226 17.33 -1.56 -22.75
C GLU A 226 18.33 -1.26 -23.86
N ALA A 227 19.09 -2.24 -24.32
CA ALA A 227 19.97 -2.08 -25.47
C ALA A 227 19.16 -1.65 -26.72
N LEU A 228 18.06 -2.37 -27.00
CA LEU A 228 17.17 -2.02 -28.11
C LEU A 228 16.54 -0.62 -27.94
N TRP A 229 16.15 -0.26 -26.72
CA TRP A 229 15.60 1.06 -26.40
C TRP A 229 16.63 2.16 -26.68
N ARG A 230 17.90 1.97 -26.31
CA ARG A 230 18.98 2.92 -26.60
C ARG A 230 19.19 3.06 -28.10
N ASP A 231 19.29 1.95 -28.83
CA ASP A 231 19.48 1.97 -30.28
C ASP A 231 18.35 2.75 -30.99
N ILE A 232 17.10 2.52 -30.59
CA ILE A 232 15.93 3.24 -31.15
C ILE A 232 16.01 4.74 -30.83
N ARG A 233 16.27 5.06 -29.56
CA ARG A 233 16.31 6.45 -29.10
C ARG A 233 17.41 7.21 -29.82
N ASP A 234 18.61 6.64 -29.95
CA ASP A 234 19.74 7.30 -30.59
C ASP A 234 19.45 7.59 -32.08
N VAL A 235 18.72 6.70 -32.78
CA VAL A 235 18.23 6.94 -34.16
C VAL A 235 17.23 8.09 -34.21
N LEU A 236 16.26 8.12 -33.29
CA LEU A 236 15.25 9.20 -33.23
C LEU A 236 15.87 10.55 -32.86
N GLU A 237 16.79 10.58 -31.88
CA GLU A 237 17.52 11.78 -31.47
C GLU A 237 18.37 12.32 -32.62
N SER A 238 19.14 11.46 -33.30
CA SER A 238 19.94 11.86 -34.47
C SER A 238 19.08 12.46 -35.59
N PHE A 239 17.88 11.92 -35.81
CA PHE A 239 16.94 12.47 -36.79
C PHE A 239 16.41 13.85 -36.34
N ALA A 240 16.01 13.99 -35.08
CA ALA A 240 15.53 15.27 -34.55
C ALA A 240 16.61 16.36 -34.62
N ASP A 241 17.86 16.02 -34.32
CA ASP A 241 18.99 16.93 -34.44
C ASP A 241 19.25 17.33 -35.89
N SER A 242 19.10 16.40 -36.85
CA SER A 242 19.24 16.70 -38.29
C SER A 242 18.17 17.65 -38.82
N GLN A 243 16.96 17.63 -38.25
CA GLN A 243 15.87 18.55 -38.61
C GLN A 243 16.08 19.96 -38.03
N ASN A 244 16.90 20.09 -36.97
CA ASN A 244 17.27 21.34 -36.33
C ASN A 244 18.54 21.99 -36.93
N MET A 245 18.98 21.56 -38.12
CA MET A 245 20.12 22.15 -38.83
C MET A 245 19.77 23.46 -39.58
N ASP A 246 19.01 24.36 -38.94
CA ASP A 246 18.98 25.75 -39.37
C ASP A 246 20.40 26.32 -39.22
N ALA A 247 21.11 26.40 -40.35
CA ALA A 247 22.39 27.05 -40.44
C ALA A 247 22.22 28.49 -39.95
N ASN A 248 22.94 28.85 -38.89
CA ASN A 248 23.04 30.23 -38.43
C ASN A 248 23.91 31.05 -39.42
N GLU A 249 23.51 31.07 -40.68
CA GLU A 249 24.17 31.75 -41.79
C GLU A 249 23.25 32.87 -42.31
N SER A 250 23.01 33.84 -41.41
CA SER A 250 22.73 35.24 -41.71
C SER A 250 21.28 35.71 -42.00
N HIS A 251 20.86 36.60 -41.10
CA HIS A 251 20.11 37.87 -41.30
C HIS A 251 18.58 37.92 -41.34
N SER A 252 18.02 38.51 -40.26
CA SER A 252 17.29 39.81 -40.25
C SER A 252 16.13 39.90 -39.24
N GLY A 253 16.33 39.43 -38.01
CA GLY A 253 15.50 39.87 -36.88
C GLY A 253 15.98 41.24 -36.40
N ARG A 254 15.16 42.28 -36.58
CA ARG A 254 15.46 43.67 -36.20
C ARG A 254 16.11 43.76 -34.82
N HIS A 255 17.19 44.52 -34.75
CA HIS A 255 17.78 45.04 -33.52
C HIS A 255 16.66 45.66 -32.65
N ILE A 256 16.25 44.95 -31.60
CA ILE A 256 15.43 45.55 -30.55
C ILE A 256 16.41 46.33 -29.69
N GLN A 257 16.63 47.60 -30.03
CA GLN A 257 17.20 48.55 -29.09
C GLN A 257 16.20 48.68 -27.94
N ASN A 258 16.58 48.10 -26.80
CA ASN A 258 15.89 48.33 -25.55
C ASN A 258 16.24 49.75 -25.08
N SER A 259 15.32 50.67 -25.33
CA SER A 259 15.36 52.04 -24.83
C SER A 259 14.10 52.31 -24.02
N ASN A 260 14.03 51.82 -22.78
CA ASN A 260 13.49 52.65 -21.71
C ASN A 260 14.04 52.24 -20.33
N PRO A 261 14.62 53.19 -19.58
CA PRO A 261 15.09 53.00 -18.20
C PRO A 261 13.94 53.08 -17.19
N ASP A 262 14.18 52.58 -15.99
CA ASP A 262 13.29 52.59 -14.82
C ASP A 262 12.72 53.97 -14.47
N SER A 263 11.45 54.03 -14.03
CA SER A 263 11.04 54.82 -12.85
C SER A 263 9.56 54.67 -12.47
N LEU A 264 9.33 53.93 -11.39
CA LEU A 264 8.49 54.20 -10.20
C LEU A 264 7.22 55.09 -10.25
N SER A 265 6.10 54.44 -9.87
CA SER A 265 5.19 54.73 -8.74
C SER A 265 4.08 55.79 -8.80
N GLU A 266 3.00 55.40 -8.08
CA GLU A 266 1.88 56.13 -7.47
C GLU A 266 0.65 56.49 -8.32
N SER A 267 -0.45 55.76 -8.06
CA SER A 267 -1.77 56.34 -7.81
C SER A 267 -2.72 55.24 -7.32
N GLU A 268 -2.92 55.15 -6.01
CA GLU A 268 -4.11 54.51 -5.44
C GLU A 268 -5.34 55.38 -5.70
N ASN A 269 -6.42 54.80 -6.20
CA ASN A 269 -7.72 54.91 -5.54
C ASN A 269 -8.70 53.87 -6.07
N GLY A 270 -9.39 53.25 -5.12
CA GLY A 270 -10.04 51.97 -5.27
C GLY A 270 -11.38 51.99 -5.98
N PHE A 271 -11.72 50.85 -6.57
CA PHE A 271 -13.08 50.35 -6.59
C PHE A 271 -13.08 48.85 -6.31
N ARG A 272 -13.97 48.50 -5.40
CA ARG A 272 -14.14 47.21 -4.75
C ARG A 272 -14.92 46.30 -5.69
N ASP A 273 -14.31 45.21 -6.15
CA ASP A 273 -15.07 44.07 -6.68
C ASP A 273 -14.46 42.73 -6.28
N LYS A 274 -15.37 41.81 -5.94
CA LYS A 274 -15.15 40.55 -5.23
C LYS A 274 -14.25 39.60 -6.03
N LYS A 275 -13.06 39.28 -5.50
CA LYS A 275 -12.26 38.13 -5.92
C LYS A 275 -12.82 36.85 -5.29
N GLU A 276 -13.45 36.01 -6.08
CA GLU A 276 -13.39 34.56 -5.86
C GLU A 276 -12.06 34.06 -6.44
N ALA A 277 -11.34 33.27 -5.64
CA ALA A 277 -9.96 32.92 -5.86
C ALA A 277 -9.74 32.11 -7.14
N ASP A 278 -9.16 32.75 -8.15
CA ASP A 278 -8.48 32.10 -9.26
C ASP A 278 -7.10 31.65 -8.77
N GLY A 279 -6.97 30.36 -8.52
CA GLY A 279 -5.75 29.73 -8.01
C GLY A 279 -4.89 29.19 -9.15
N ASN A 280 -3.80 29.92 -9.44
CA ASN A 280 -2.56 29.54 -10.15
C ASN A 280 -2.55 28.23 -10.96
N VAL A 281 -2.42 28.40 -12.28
CA VAL A 281 -2.43 27.34 -13.31
C VAL A 281 -1.03 26.77 -13.61
N GLU A 282 0.05 27.17 -12.95
CA GLU A 282 1.41 26.82 -13.42
C GLU A 282 2.08 25.58 -12.80
N GLU A 283 1.38 24.78 -11.99
CA GLU A 283 1.99 23.56 -11.38
C GLU A 283 1.22 22.25 -11.68
N ASN A 284 0.66 22.11 -12.89
CA ASN A 284 -0.12 20.91 -13.25
C ASN A 284 0.28 20.22 -14.57
N ASP A 285 1.48 20.48 -15.08
CA ASP A 285 1.93 19.84 -16.33
C ASP A 285 2.62 18.47 -16.10
N LYS A 286 2.94 18.12 -14.84
CA LYS A 286 3.52 16.81 -14.47
C LYS A 286 2.51 15.75 -14.02
N LEU A 287 1.21 16.06 -14.06
CA LEU A 287 0.13 15.12 -13.70
C LEU A 287 -0.67 14.60 -14.91
N ARG A 288 -0.37 15.09 -16.12
CA ARG A 288 -1.09 14.71 -17.36
C ARG A 288 -0.53 13.48 -18.07
N SER A 289 0.57 12.89 -17.61
CA SER A 289 1.25 11.75 -18.24
C SER A 289 1.11 10.39 -17.52
N LEU A 290 0.11 10.24 -16.63
CA LEU A 290 -0.19 8.96 -15.99
C LEU A 290 -1.43 8.29 -16.63
N PRO A 291 -1.42 6.95 -16.82
CA PRO A 291 -2.53 6.24 -17.46
C PRO A 291 -3.81 6.47 -16.65
N LYS A 292 -4.93 6.73 -17.36
CA LYS A 292 -6.29 6.96 -16.82
C LYS A 292 -6.49 6.21 -15.49
N ARG A 293 -6.29 6.91 -14.37
CA ARG A 293 -6.54 6.34 -13.04
C ARG A 293 -8.04 6.29 -12.87
N ASP A 294 -8.64 5.14 -13.14
CA ASP A 294 -10.02 4.88 -12.78
C ASP A 294 -10.15 5.02 -11.26
N LEU A 295 -10.97 5.98 -10.82
CA LEU A 295 -11.25 6.20 -9.40
C LEU A 295 -11.92 4.93 -8.84
N PRO A 296 -11.36 4.26 -7.82
CA PRO A 296 -12.03 3.15 -7.15
C PRO A 296 -13.36 3.61 -6.52
N LEU A 297 -14.39 2.76 -6.59
CA LEU A 297 -15.72 3.06 -6.05
C LEU A 297 -15.68 3.46 -4.57
N GLY A 298 -14.83 2.82 -3.76
CA GLY A 298 -14.67 3.13 -2.33
C GLY A 298 -14.26 4.57 -2.08
N ILE A 299 -13.29 5.10 -2.85
CA ILE A 299 -12.82 6.48 -2.73
C ILE A 299 -13.94 7.47 -3.07
N VAL A 300 -14.73 7.17 -4.11
CA VAL A 300 -15.86 8.00 -4.52
C VAL A 300 -16.97 7.97 -3.48
N LEU A 301 -17.28 6.81 -2.91
CA LEU A 301 -18.30 6.66 -1.86
C LEU A 301 -17.91 7.33 -0.53
N ASP A 302 -16.60 7.42 -0.24
CA ASP A 302 -16.12 8.16 0.93
C ASP A 302 -16.16 9.66 0.69
N ALA A 303 -15.86 10.12 -0.53
CA ALA A 303 -15.97 11.53 -0.91
C ALA A 303 -17.45 11.99 -0.93
N CYS A 304 -18.33 11.21 -1.55
CA CYS A 304 -19.74 11.51 -1.77
C CYS A 304 -20.64 10.70 -0.82
N SER A 305 -20.58 10.99 0.48
CA SER A 305 -21.36 10.25 1.49
C SER A 305 -22.86 10.47 1.37
N ASN A 306 -23.30 11.66 0.96
CA ASN A 306 -24.73 12.01 0.90
C ASN A 306 -25.47 11.15 -0.13
N LEU A 307 -24.76 10.63 -1.13
CA LEU A 307 -25.35 9.75 -2.14
C LEU A 307 -25.78 8.39 -1.56
N ARG A 308 -25.21 7.96 -0.42
CA ARG A 308 -25.58 6.69 0.23
C ARG A 308 -27.02 6.69 0.73
N GLU A 309 -27.57 7.87 1.05
CA GLU A 309 -28.95 8.04 1.51
C GLU A 309 -29.98 7.79 0.39
N LEU A 310 -29.56 7.92 -0.87
CA LEU A 310 -30.42 7.71 -2.05
C LEU A 310 -30.36 6.27 -2.58
N ALA A 311 -29.57 5.38 -1.98
CA ALA A 311 -29.44 4.00 -2.42
C ALA A 311 -30.68 3.18 -2.00
N GLN A 312 -31.50 2.77 -2.98
CA GLN A 312 -32.75 2.02 -2.77
C GLN A 312 -32.59 0.67 -2.00
N GLY A 313 -31.36 0.15 -1.87
CA GLY A 313 -31.04 -1.09 -1.14
C GLY A 313 -30.18 -0.90 0.12
N GLY A 314 -29.99 0.34 0.60
CA GLY A 314 -29.24 0.66 1.82
C GLY A 314 -27.71 0.47 1.73
N GLN A 315 -27.17 -0.14 0.67
CA GLN A 315 -25.74 -0.29 0.43
C GLN A 315 -25.41 -0.20 -1.07
N ILE A 316 -24.40 0.60 -1.42
CA ILE A 316 -23.83 0.67 -2.77
C ILE A 316 -22.65 -0.29 -2.81
N ARG A 317 -22.75 -1.40 -3.54
CA ARG A 317 -21.69 -2.43 -3.60
C ARG A 317 -20.94 -2.41 -4.92
N HIS A 318 -21.60 -2.01 -6.00
CA HIS A 318 -21.03 -1.97 -7.35
C HIS A 318 -21.36 -0.66 -8.08
N TRP A 319 -20.65 -0.39 -9.18
CA TRP A 319 -20.85 0.82 -10.00
C TRP A 319 -22.27 0.98 -10.55
N ARG A 320 -22.97 -0.13 -10.80
CA ARG A 320 -24.37 -0.10 -11.24
C ARG A 320 -25.29 0.51 -10.18
N ASP A 321 -25.12 0.11 -8.92
CA ASP A 321 -25.88 0.65 -7.79
C ASP A 321 -25.58 2.14 -7.58
N PHE A 322 -24.31 2.51 -7.77
CA PHE A 322 -23.86 3.90 -7.68
C PHE A 322 -24.50 4.77 -8.77
N LEU A 323 -24.52 4.30 -10.01
CA LEU A 323 -25.13 5.01 -11.13
C LEU A 323 -26.64 5.14 -10.95
N ALA A 324 -27.31 4.10 -10.46
CA ALA A 324 -28.74 4.16 -10.13
C ALA A 324 -29.03 5.21 -9.04
N ALA A 325 -28.21 5.27 -7.98
CA ALA A 325 -28.33 6.30 -6.94
C ALA A 325 -28.05 7.72 -7.49
N ALA A 326 -27.06 7.86 -8.37
CA ALA A 326 -26.76 9.13 -9.03
C ALA A 326 -27.92 9.61 -9.92
N GLU A 327 -28.58 8.72 -10.66
CA GLU A 327 -29.75 9.09 -11.47
C GLU A 327 -30.94 9.56 -10.63
N LEU A 328 -31.09 9.07 -9.39
CA LEU A 328 -32.09 9.57 -8.43
C LEU A 328 -31.73 10.96 -7.89
N ALA A 329 -30.45 11.30 -7.79
CA ALA A 329 -29.97 12.63 -7.39
C ALA A 329 -30.19 13.70 -8.48
N ARG A 330 -30.23 13.31 -9.76
CA ARG A 330 -30.42 14.22 -10.90
C ARG A 330 -31.64 15.15 -10.78
N PRO A 331 -32.88 14.65 -10.55
CA PRO A 331 -34.05 15.53 -10.40
C PRO A 331 -33.96 16.42 -9.15
N MET A 332 -33.31 15.95 -8.08
CA MET A 332 -33.13 16.74 -6.85
C MET A 332 -32.20 17.94 -7.06
N LEU A 333 -31.26 17.84 -8.00
CA LEU A 333 -30.40 18.95 -8.43
C LEU A 333 -31.03 19.82 -9.53
N GLY A 334 -32.26 19.54 -9.95
CA GLY A 334 -32.91 20.30 -11.04
C GLY A 334 -32.23 20.15 -12.40
N ILE A 335 -31.49 19.06 -12.63
CA ILE A 335 -30.76 18.83 -13.87
C ILE A 335 -31.69 18.23 -14.93
N SER A 336 -31.83 18.90 -16.07
CA SER A 336 -32.69 18.44 -17.16
C SER A 336 -32.19 17.11 -17.77
N PRO A 337 -33.10 16.26 -18.29
CA PRO A 337 -32.71 15.02 -18.98
C PRO A 337 -31.77 15.26 -20.16
N SER A 338 -31.91 16.40 -20.86
CA SER A 338 -31.05 16.80 -21.97
C SER A 338 -29.60 17.06 -21.53
N ALA A 339 -29.40 17.83 -20.45
CA ALA A 339 -28.06 18.12 -19.92
C ALA A 339 -27.37 16.85 -19.39
N TRP A 340 -28.14 15.93 -18.79
CA TRP A 340 -27.62 14.64 -18.33
C TRP A 340 -27.18 13.73 -19.46
N ARG A 341 -27.97 13.65 -20.54
CA ARG A 341 -27.63 12.85 -21.72
C ARG A 341 -26.34 13.34 -22.37
N GLU A 342 -26.24 14.65 -22.57
CA GLU A 342 -25.03 15.28 -23.13
C GLU A 342 -23.80 14.99 -22.25
N ALA A 343 -23.94 15.09 -20.92
CA ALA A 343 -22.86 14.76 -20.01
C ALA A 343 -22.43 13.28 -20.11
N ARG A 344 -23.38 12.34 -20.20
CA ARG A 344 -23.07 10.90 -20.35
C ARG A 344 -22.35 10.60 -21.67
N GLU A 345 -22.73 11.26 -22.76
CA GLU A 345 -22.11 11.09 -24.08
C GLU A 345 -20.65 11.57 -24.09
N VAL A 346 -20.37 12.72 -23.47
CA VAL A 346 -19.03 13.34 -23.50
C VAL A 346 -18.10 12.75 -22.43
N LEU A 347 -18.58 12.55 -21.19
CA LEU A 347 -17.75 12.11 -20.07
C LEU A 347 -17.68 10.58 -19.95
N GLY A 348 -18.66 9.87 -20.50
CA GLY A 348 -18.90 8.45 -20.22
C GLY A 348 -19.70 8.23 -18.94
N GLU A 349 -20.41 7.10 -18.86
CA GLU A 349 -21.41 6.84 -17.81
C GLU A 349 -20.84 6.96 -16.39
N GLN A 350 -19.67 6.36 -16.15
CA GLN A 350 -19.04 6.34 -14.83
C GLN A 350 -18.58 7.73 -14.40
N GLN A 351 -17.93 8.49 -15.28
CA GLN A 351 -17.41 9.83 -14.94
C GLN A 351 -18.52 10.86 -14.82
N ALA A 352 -19.57 10.76 -15.64
CA ALA A 352 -20.78 11.55 -15.50
C ALA A 352 -21.45 11.28 -14.14
N GLY A 353 -21.56 10.01 -13.74
CA GLY A 353 -22.07 9.60 -12.42
C GLY A 353 -21.28 10.17 -11.26
N ILE A 354 -19.94 10.09 -11.32
CA ILE A 354 -19.05 10.66 -10.29
C ILE A 354 -19.22 12.18 -10.19
N THR A 355 -19.28 12.86 -11.34
CA THR A 355 -19.47 14.32 -11.41
C THR A 355 -20.79 14.72 -10.75
N LEU A 356 -21.87 14.02 -11.09
CA LEU A 356 -23.18 14.27 -10.52
C LEU A 356 -23.23 14.03 -9.01
N ALA A 357 -22.62 12.94 -8.53
CA ALA A 357 -22.52 12.64 -7.11
C ALA A 357 -21.70 13.70 -6.34
N ALA A 358 -20.60 14.19 -6.93
CA ALA A 358 -19.79 15.24 -6.34
C ALA A 358 -20.52 16.59 -6.29
N MET A 359 -21.33 16.90 -7.31
CA MET A 359 -22.22 18.05 -7.29
C MET A 359 -23.30 17.92 -6.21
N TYR A 360 -23.88 16.73 -6.05
CA TYR A 360 -24.85 16.46 -5.00
C TYR A 360 -24.28 16.64 -3.59
N GLN A 361 -23.03 16.20 -3.37
CA GLN A 361 -22.35 16.38 -2.09
C GLN A 361 -22.11 17.86 -1.72
N ARG A 362 -22.09 18.76 -2.72
CA ARG A 362 -21.94 20.21 -2.56
C ARG A 362 -23.16 20.98 -3.06
N ALA A 363 -24.35 20.38 -3.02
CA ALA A 363 -25.57 20.99 -3.55
C ALA A 363 -25.80 22.40 -2.98
N ASP A 364 -25.55 22.59 -1.68
CA ASP A 364 -25.74 23.86 -0.97
C ASP A 364 -24.80 24.99 -1.44
N GLN A 365 -23.74 24.66 -2.18
CA GLN A 365 -22.73 25.60 -2.68
C GLN A 365 -22.89 25.86 -4.19
N ILE A 366 -23.90 25.29 -4.84
CA ILE A 366 -24.10 25.36 -6.28
C ILE A 366 -25.44 26.03 -6.58
N ASN A 367 -25.40 27.26 -7.08
CA ASN A 367 -26.59 28.03 -7.41
C ASN A 367 -27.37 27.46 -8.62
N SER A 368 -26.68 26.88 -9.61
CA SER A 368 -27.31 26.29 -10.80
C SER A 368 -26.59 25.00 -11.22
N ALA A 369 -27.05 23.86 -10.70
CA ALA A 369 -26.43 22.57 -10.97
C ALA A 369 -26.55 22.16 -12.45
N GLY A 370 -27.66 22.49 -13.12
CA GLY A 370 -27.82 22.23 -14.56
C GLY A 370 -26.83 23.00 -15.43
N GLY A 371 -26.64 24.30 -15.16
CA GLY A 371 -25.66 25.13 -15.88
C GLY A 371 -24.22 24.70 -15.57
N TYR A 372 -23.95 24.34 -14.32
CA TYR A 372 -22.63 23.86 -13.91
C TYR A 372 -22.27 22.52 -14.58
N LEU A 373 -23.19 21.57 -14.67
CA LEU A 373 -22.92 20.32 -15.38
C LEU A 373 -22.59 20.55 -16.86
N ARG A 374 -23.28 21.49 -17.53
CA ARG A 374 -22.98 21.84 -18.93
C ARG A 374 -21.60 22.47 -19.08
N SER A 375 -21.20 23.37 -18.19
CA SER A 375 -19.86 23.98 -18.25
C SER A 375 -18.75 22.95 -18.00
N LEU A 376 -18.96 21.98 -17.09
CA LEU A 376 -18.04 20.86 -16.89
C LEU A 376 -17.99 19.93 -18.11
N THR A 377 -19.13 19.71 -18.77
CA THR A 377 -19.23 18.92 -20.00
C THR A 377 -18.48 19.59 -21.16
N GLU A 378 -18.60 20.91 -21.31
CA GLU A 378 -17.84 21.67 -22.31
C GLU A 378 -16.33 21.60 -22.05
N ARG A 379 -15.93 21.74 -20.78
CA ARG A 379 -14.52 21.57 -20.39
C ARG A 379 -14.00 20.16 -20.66
N ALA A 380 -14.84 19.13 -20.48
CA ALA A 380 -14.49 17.76 -20.81
C ALA A 380 -14.31 17.55 -22.31
N ARG A 381 -15.17 18.17 -23.13
CA ARG A 381 -15.04 18.17 -24.61
C ARG A 381 -13.71 18.80 -25.05
N ALA A 382 -13.27 19.85 -24.37
CA ALA A 382 -11.96 20.47 -24.59
C ALA A 382 -10.76 19.71 -23.96
N GLY A 383 -10.98 18.54 -23.34
CA GLY A 383 -9.92 17.78 -22.64
C GLY A 383 -9.40 18.42 -21.35
N LYS A 384 -10.07 19.45 -20.83
CA LYS A 384 -9.67 20.27 -19.68
C LYS A 384 -10.42 19.90 -18.38
N PHE A 385 -11.05 18.73 -18.32
CA PHE A 385 -11.78 18.26 -17.15
C PHE A 385 -11.37 16.84 -16.75
N SER A 386 -11.26 16.63 -15.43
CA SER A 386 -11.09 15.33 -14.80
C SER A 386 -11.88 15.31 -13.49
N THR A 387 -12.45 14.17 -13.14
CA THR A 387 -13.18 13.96 -11.88
C THR A 387 -12.26 13.78 -10.68
N TRP A 388 -10.98 13.48 -10.92
CA TRP A 388 -10.02 13.21 -9.85
C TRP A 388 -9.77 14.43 -8.93
N PRO A 389 -9.46 15.64 -9.45
CA PRO A 389 -9.32 16.82 -8.60
C PRO A 389 -10.60 17.16 -7.83
N MET A 390 -11.76 16.93 -8.45
CA MET A 390 -13.06 17.18 -7.84
C MET A 390 -13.32 16.28 -6.63
N VAL A 391 -13.05 14.98 -6.76
CA VAL A 391 -13.17 14.00 -5.66
C VAL A 391 -12.14 14.27 -4.56
N MET A 392 -10.90 14.60 -4.93
CA MET A 392 -9.86 14.91 -3.95
C MET A 392 -10.14 16.19 -3.15
N ALA A 393 -10.74 17.20 -3.77
CA ALA A 393 -11.18 18.40 -3.07
C ALA A 393 -12.24 18.08 -1.99
N LEU A 394 -13.19 17.19 -2.30
CA LEU A 394 -14.20 16.74 -1.32
C LEU A 394 -13.59 15.99 -0.14
N LEU A 395 -12.63 15.09 -0.41
CA LEU A 395 -11.94 14.34 0.64
C LEU A 395 -11.11 15.27 1.56
N ARG A 396 -10.44 16.27 0.99
CA ARG A 396 -9.70 17.28 1.77
C ARG A 396 -10.65 18.10 2.64
N ALA A 397 -11.75 18.60 2.08
CA ALA A 397 -12.75 19.36 2.84
C ALA A 397 -13.33 18.56 4.02
N LYS A 398 -13.55 17.25 3.85
CA LYS A 398 -13.97 16.35 4.93
C LYS A 398 -12.90 16.13 6.00
N LEU A 399 -11.64 16.00 5.60
CA LEU A 399 -10.52 15.86 6.54
C LEU A 399 -10.32 17.14 7.35
N ASP A 400 -10.46 18.30 6.71
CA ASP A 400 -10.38 19.60 7.38
C ASP A 400 -11.56 19.80 8.35
N ALA A 401 -12.77 19.38 7.98
CA ALA A 401 -13.95 19.42 8.84
C ALA A 401 -13.90 18.42 10.03
N SER A 402 -13.07 17.37 9.97
CA SER A 402 -12.90 16.37 11.04
C SER A 402 -11.70 16.63 11.95
N LYS A 403 -10.93 17.69 11.69
CA LYS A 403 -9.83 18.12 12.56
C LYS A 403 -10.41 18.87 13.79
N PRO A 404 -10.13 18.44 15.03
CA PRO A 404 -10.55 19.20 16.21
C PRO A 404 -9.89 20.58 16.21
N PRO A 405 -10.58 21.65 16.68
CA PRO A 405 -10.00 22.98 16.76
C PRO A 405 -8.75 22.91 17.64
N ALA A 406 -7.64 23.47 17.15
CA ALA A 406 -6.39 23.52 17.89
C ALA A 406 -6.59 24.26 19.21
N ALA A 407 -6.30 23.58 20.32
CA ALA A 407 -6.40 24.12 21.67
C ALA A 407 -5.50 25.37 21.80
N ARG A 408 -6.09 26.49 22.24
CA ARG A 408 -5.35 27.63 22.77
C ARG A 408 -4.77 27.24 24.13
N PRO A 409 -3.58 27.72 24.52
CA PRO A 409 -2.99 27.38 25.81
C PRO A 409 -3.83 28.00 26.94
N GLU A 410 -4.27 27.17 27.87
CA GLU A 410 -5.02 27.53 29.07
C GLU A 410 -4.12 28.22 30.09
N THR A 411 -4.55 29.37 30.61
CA THR A 411 -4.12 29.90 31.91
C THR A 411 -5.11 29.41 32.97
N ALA A 412 -4.56 28.82 34.02
CA ALA A 412 -5.29 28.22 35.14
C ALA A 412 -6.05 29.25 36.00
N ASP A 413 -7.29 28.90 36.39
CA ASP A 413 -7.72 28.87 37.80
C ASP A 413 -9.05 28.09 37.96
N GLU A 414 -9.12 27.28 39.01
CA GLU A 414 -10.14 26.27 39.39
C GLU A 414 -11.45 26.85 40.01
N PRO A 415 -12.39 26.07 40.61
CA PRO A 415 -13.10 24.85 40.17
C PRO A 415 -14.64 24.93 40.42
N SER A 416 -15.46 24.03 39.84
CA SER A 416 -16.65 23.44 40.52
C SER A 416 -17.48 22.43 39.69
N GLY A 417 -17.62 21.22 40.23
CA GLY A 417 -18.90 20.49 40.34
C GLY A 417 -19.43 19.63 39.16
N PRO A 418 -20.18 18.54 39.41
CA PRO A 418 -20.16 17.34 38.57
C PRO A 418 -21.43 17.15 37.71
N ARG A 419 -21.33 16.42 36.57
CA ARG A 419 -22.27 15.32 36.17
C ARG A 419 -22.07 14.74 34.76
N GLN A 420 -22.14 13.41 34.76
CA GLN A 420 -22.85 12.48 33.84
C GLN A 420 -22.37 12.20 32.40
N GLN A 421 -22.06 10.91 32.26
CA GLN A 421 -21.92 10.04 31.10
C GLN A 421 -22.78 10.36 29.86
N GLY A 422 -22.12 10.31 28.71
CA GLY A 422 -22.72 10.06 27.40
C GLY A 422 -21.69 9.49 26.42
N GLY A 423 -21.72 8.19 26.19
CA GLY A 423 -21.06 7.49 25.07
C GLY A 423 -22.15 6.69 24.32
N THR A 424 -22.11 6.45 23.02
CA THR A 424 -20.96 6.30 22.09
C THR A 424 -21.51 6.22 20.65
N GLY A 425 -20.71 6.63 19.66
CA GLY A 425 -21.00 6.34 18.25
C GLY A 425 -20.06 6.98 17.21
N GLY A 426 -18.75 6.97 17.42
CA GLY A 426 -17.77 7.49 16.45
C GLY A 426 -17.28 6.40 15.47
N GLY A 427 -17.56 6.58 14.18
CA GLY A 427 -17.05 5.72 13.10
C GLY A 427 -15.60 6.04 12.74
N LEU A 428 -14.74 5.03 12.82
CA LEU A 428 -13.31 5.09 12.47
C LEU A 428 -13.10 5.09 10.95
N ALA A 429 -12.23 5.98 10.46
CA ALA A 429 -11.83 6.08 9.05
C ALA A 429 -11.08 4.82 8.55
N SER A 430 -11.26 4.50 7.26
CA SER A 430 -10.75 3.30 6.58
C SER A 430 -9.20 3.24 6.54
N PRO A 431 -8.58 2.07 6.75
CA PRO A 431 -7.12 1.87 6.73
C PRO A 431 -6.43 2.19 5.40
N GLU A 432 -7.16 2.28 4.29
CA GLU A 432 -6.60 2.67 2.98
C GLU A 432 -6.18 4.15 2.93
N LEU A 433 -6.89 5.03 3.65
CA LEU A 433 -6.60 6.47 3.74
C LEU A 433 -5.28 6.74 4.46
N ARG A 434 -4.93 5.92 5.46
CA ARG A 434 -3.68 6.04 6.22
C ARG A 434 -2.46 5.64 5.37
N LYS A 435 -2.59 4.58 4.56
CA LYS A 435 -1.52 4.10 3.67
C LYS A 435 -1.16 5.08 2.54
N LEU A 436 -2.11 5.91 2.11
CA LEU A 436 -1.88 6.92 1.07
C LEU A 436 -1.16 8.17 1.59
N LEU A 437 -1.22 8.45 2.89
CA LEU A 437 -0.63 9.64 3.51
C LEU A 437 0.81 9.43 4.02
N GLU A 438 1.26 8.19 4.22
CA GLU A 438 2.60 7.89 4.75
C GLU A 438 3.75 7.99 3.72
N LYS A 439 3.46 8.29 2.45
CA LYS A 439 4.50 8.53 1.43
C LYS A 439 4.71 10.03 1.18
N ARG A 440 5.49 10.67 2.06
CA ARG A 440 6.28 11.87 1.72
C ARG A 440 7.75 11.62 2.06
N PRO A 441 8.71 11.91 1.16
CA PRO A 441 10.09 12.11 1.58
C PRO A 441 10.18 13.43 2.35
N LYS A 442 10.93 13.42 3.47
CA LYS A 442 11.41 14.62 4.16
C LYS A 442 12.63 15.14 3.39
N ASP A 443 12.69 16.45 3.17
CA ASP A 443 13.98 17.15 3.16
C ASP A 443 13.80 18.57 3.76
N PRO A 444 14.83 19.15 4.40
CA PRO A 444 14.72 20.25 5.34
C PRO A 444 15.17 21.60 4.75
N GLY A 445 14.66 22.69 5.36
CA GLY A 445 15.48 23.88 5.62
C GLY A 445 15.26 25.12 4.75
N ARG A 446 15.15 26.24 5.47
CA ARG A 446 15.24 27.67 5.07
C ARG A 446 14.03 28.19 4.29
N GLY A 447 13.45 29.36 4.59
CA GLY A 447 13.83 30.47 5.45
C GLY A 447 13.19 31.72 4.82
N TRP A 448 12.39 32.45 5.61
CA TRP A 448 12.04 33.87 5.51
C TRP A 448 12.32 34.59 4.18
N GLU A 449 11.28 35.01 3.47
CA GLU A 449 10.68 36.37 3.48
C GLU A 449 9.30 36.37 2.81
#